data_AF-A0A562S0G4-F1
#
_entry.id   AF-A0A562S0G4-F1
#
_cell.length_a   1.000
_cell.length_b   1.000
_cell.length_c   1.000
_cell.angle_alpha   90.00
_cell.angle_beta   90.00
_cell.angle_gamma   90.00
#
_symmetry.space_group_name_H-M   'P 1'
#
loop_
_entity.id
_entity.type
_entity.pdbx_description
1 polymer ?
#
loop_
_entity_poly.entity_id
_entity_poly.type
_entity_poly.pdbx_seq_one_letter_code
_entity_poly.pdbx_strand_id
1 'polypeptide(L)' 'MRIESLRLKNFKLFQDVRMSGISPFCVVVGANGTGKSTLFQVFGFLKDCVWSPTSLSCVIRGERWK' A
#
# COMPACT_ATOMS: atom_id res chain seq x y z
N MET A 1 -2.37 1.58 -15.11
CA MET A 1 -2.00 2.55 -14.06
C MET A 1 -0.53 2.34 -13.70
N ARG A 2 0.28 3.39 -13.62
CA ARG A 2 1.70 3.32 -13.23
C ARG A 2 1.87 4.05 -11.90
N ILE A 3 2.46 3.38 -10.91
CA ILE A 3 2.71 3.98 -9.59
C ILE A 3 4.06 4.66 -9.64
N GLU A 4 4.10 5.99 -9.60
CA GLU A 4 5.34 6.77 -9.67
C GLU A 4 6.01 6.89 -8.29
N SER A 5 5.18 7.08 -7.26
CA SER A 5 5.64 7.18 -5.88
C SER A 5 4.60 6.63 -4.92
N LEU A 6 5.06 5.88 -3.93
CA LEU A 6 4.27 5.37 -2.82
C LEU A 6 4.86 5.92 -1.51
N ARG A 7 4.02 6.54 -0.69
CA ARG A 7 4.37 6.92 0.67
C ARG A 7 3.43 6.25 1.66
N LEU A 8 3.99 5.49 2.58
CA LEU A 8 3.30 4.82 3.68
C LEU A 8 3.72 5.47 4.99
N LYS A 9 2.75 5.93 5.77
CA LYS A 9 2.97 6.52 7.10
C LYS A 9 2.04 5.86 8.11
N ASN A 10 2.58 5.39 9.22
CA ASN A 10 1.84 4.68 10.28
C ASN A 10 0.96 3.54 9.76
N PHE A 11 1.48 2.73 8.81
CA PHE A 11 0.74 1.61 8.23
C PHE A 11 1.28 0.27 8.76
N LYS A 12 0.61 -0.30 9.77
CA LYS A 12 1.04 -1.50 10.49
C LYS A 12 2.52 -1.40 10.93
N LEU A 13 3.40 -2.22 10.34
CA LEU A 13 4.83 -2.30 10.62
C LEU A 13 5.63 -1.16 9.96
N PHE A 14 5.05 -0.44 9.01
CA PHE A 14 5.72 0.65 8.30
C PHE A 14 5.46 2.00 8.99
N GLN A 15 6.49 2.57 9.61
CA GLN A 15 6.41 3.87 10.29
C GLN A 15 6.46 5.05 9.30
N ASP A 16 7.50 5.14 8.48
CA ASP A 16 7.58 6.05 7.32
C ASP A 16 8.38 5.34 6.23
N VAL A 17 7.71 4.97 5.13
CA VAL A 17 8.35 4.35 3.98
C VAL A 17 7.98 5.13 2.73
N ARG A 18 9.02 5.53 1.99
CA ARG A 18 8.90 6.21 0.71
C ARG A 18 9.56 5.36 -0.36
N MET A 19 8.77 4.95 -1.35
CA MET A 19 9.26 4.27 -2.54
C MET A 19 9.00 5.19 -3.73
N SER A 20 10.06 5.67 -4.37
CA SER A 20 9.99 6.52 -5.56
C SER A 20 10.58 5.80 -6.75
N GLY A 21 9.97 5.95 -7.93
CA GLY A 21 10.46 5.33 -9.15
C GLY A 21 10.17 3.82 -9.21
N ILE A 22 8.96 3.41 -8.83
CA ILE A 22 8.57 2.00 -8.90
C ILE A 22 8.46 1.59 -10.37
N SER A 23 9.31 0.67 -10.78
CA SER A 23 9.28 0.07 -12.12
C SER A 23 7.97 -0.71 -12.32
N PRO A 24 7.42 -0.78 -13.55
CA PRO A 24 6.28 -1.66 -13.86
C PRO A 24 6.51 -3.13 -13.47
N PHE A 25 7.77 -3.54 -13.33
CA PHE A 25 8.15 -4.81 -12.74
C PHE A 25 9.03 -4.56 -11.50
N CYS A 26 8.49 -4.80 -10.31
CA CYS A 26 9.15 -4.60 -9.03
C CYS A 26 9.11 -5.90 -8.23
N VAL A 27 10.27 -6.33 -7.73
CA VAL A 27 10.41 -7.52 -6.88
C VAL A 27 10.67 -7.06 -5.45
N VAL A 28 9.82 -7.46 -4.52
CA VAL A 28 9.95 -7.11 -3.10
C VAL A 28 10.55 -8.30 -2.35
N VAL A 29 11.79 -8.15 -1.87
CA VAL A 29 12.52 -9.17 -1.10
C VAL A 29 12.73 -8.68 0.33
N GLY A 30 12.70 -9.59 1.31
CA GLY A 30 12.94 -9.27 2.71
C GLY A 30 12.80 -10.49 3.61
N ALA A 31 13.27 -10.41 4.85
CA ALA A 31 13.15 -11.48 5.84
C ALA A 31 11.69 -11.76 6.24
N ASN A 32 11.40 -12.93 6.82
CA ASN A 32 10.06 -13.24 7.30
C ASN A 32 9.65 -12.25 8.41
N GLY A 33 8.40 -11.77 8.36
CA GLY A 33 7.90 -10.77 9.30
C GLY A 33 8.19 -9.30 8.96
N THR A 34 8.96 -8.98 7.92
CA THR A 34 9.29 -7.58 7.54
C THR A 34 8.14 -6.81 6.85
N GLY A 35 6.92 -7.34 6.87
CA GLY A 35 5.75 -6.64 6.31
C GLY A 35 5.56 -6.80 4.79
N LYS A 36 6.23 -7.74 4.12
CA LYS A 36 6.04 -8.01 2.68
C LYS A 36 4.56 -8.18 2.30
N SER A 37 3.82 -9.04 3.00
CA SER A 37 2.39 -9.25 2.76
C SER A 37 1.55 -8.00 3.01
N THR A 38 1.97 -7.14 3.94
CA THR A 38 1.33 -5.85 4.22
C THR A 38 1.51 -4.89 3.05
N LEU A 39 2.70 -4.88 2.44
CA LEU A 39 3.02 -4.07 1.26
C LEU A 39 2.19 -4.51 0.04
N PHE A 40 1.98 -5.82 -0.16
CA PHE A 40 1.05 -6.33 -1.17
C PHE A 40 -0.41 -5.92 -0.92
N GLN A 41 -0.87 -5.91 0.33
CA GLN A 41 -2.22 -5.45 0.68
C GLN A 41 -2.44 -3.96 0.35
N VAL A 42 -1.41 -3.11 0.50
CA VAL A 42 -1.46 -1.69 0.11
C VAL A 42 -1.69 -1.56 -1.39
N PHE A 43 -0.93 -2.30 -2.21
CA PHE A 43 -1.10 -2.25 -3.66
C PHE A 43 -2.46 -2.76 -4.12
N GLY A 44 -2.98 -3.81 -3.48
CA GLY A 44 -4.36 -4.28 -3.71
C GLY A 44 -5.38 -3.19 -3.39
N PHE A 45 -5.25 -2.56 -2.23
CA PHE A 45 -6.11 -1.45 -1.82
C PHE A 45 -6.07 -0.28 -2.82
N LEU A 46 -4.88 0.17 -3.22
CA LEU A 46 -4.72 1.24 -4.21
C LEU A 46 -5.38 0.90 -5.54
N LYS A 47 -5.26 -0.35 -5.99
CA LYS A 47 -5.92 -0.82 -7.22
C LYS A 47 -7.45 -0.79 -7.08
N ASP A 48 -7.99 -1.24 -5.95
CA ASP A 48 -9.42 -1.28 -5.70
C ASP A 48 -10.03 0.13 -5.60
N CYS A 49 -9.35 1.07 -4.94
CA CYS A 49 -9.77 2.48 -4.86
C CYS A 49 -9.82 3.17 -6.23
N VAL A 50 -8.92 2.79 -7.13
CA VAL A 50 -8.85 3.37 -8.48
C VAL A 50 -9.91 2.78 -9.41
N TRP A 51 -10.21 1.49 -9.27
CA TRP A 51 -11.19 0.82 -10.11
C TRP A 51 -12.64 1.06 -9.64
N SER A 52 -12.85 1.17 -8.33
CA SER A 52 -14.18 1.32 -7.73
C SER A 52 -14.20 2.45 -6.68
N PRO A 53 -14.24 3.73 -7.11
CA PRO A 53 -14.22 4.88 -6.21
C PRO A 53 -15.46 4.97 -5.30
N THR A 54 -16.58 4.33 -5.68
CA THR A 54 -17.88 4.39 -4.97
C THR A 54 -18.05 3.36 -3.86
N SER A 55 -17.16 2.38 -3.72
CA SER A 55 -17.24 1.39 -2.65
C SER A 55 -16.48 1.86 -1.43
N LEU A 56 -17.21 2.19 -0.34
CA LEU A 56 -16.93 2.10 1.12
C LEU A 56 -15.49 1.81 1.63
N SER A 57 -14.66 1.08 0.90
CA SER A 57 -13.22 0.87 1.12
C SER A 57 -12.40 2.16 1.26
N CYS A 58 -12.70 3.21 0.47
CA CYS A 58 -11.93 4.46 0.49
C CYS A 58 -12.22 5.31 1.74
N VAL A 59 -13.40 5.11 2.36
CA VAL A 59 -13.87 5.87 3.53
C VAL A 59 -13.70 5.09 4.85
N ILE A 60 -13.88 3.76 4.86
CA ILE A 60 -13.89 2.99 6.12
C ILE A 60 -12.49 2.82 6.76
N ARG A 61 -11.39 2.90 6.00
CA ARG A 61 -10.06 2.58 6.54
C ARG A 61 -9.27 3.76 7.12
N GLY A 62 -9.82 4.99 7.05
CA GLY A 62 -9.21 6.17 7.69
C GLY A 62 -9.37 6.22 9.21
N GLU A 63 -10.37 5.53 9.79
CA GLU A 63 -10.73 5.72 11.20
C GLU A 63 -10.53 4.52 12.14
N ARG A 64 -10.01 3.38 11.67
CA ARG A 64 -9.92 2.21 12.55
C ARG A 64 -8.71 1.32 12.32
N TRP A 65 -7.56 1.83 12.74
CA TRP A 65 -6.42 1.00 13.15
C TRP A 65 -5.79 1.64 14.39
N LYS A 66 -6.47 1.48 15.54
CA LYS A 66 -5.83 1.46 16.86
C LYS A 66 -5.31 0.06 17.11
#